data_AF-A0A160FJ01-F1
#
_entry.id   AF-A0A160FJ01-F1
#
_cell.length_a   1.000
_cell.length_b   1.000
_cell.length_c   1.000
_cell.angle_alpha   90.00
_cell.angle_beta   90.00
_cell.angle_gamma   90.00
#
_symmetry.space_group_name_H-M   'P 1'
#
loop_
_entity.id
_entity.type
_entity.pdbx_description
1 polymer ?
#
loop_
_entity_poly.entity_id
_entity_poly.type
_entity_poly.pdbx_seq_one_letter_code
_entity_poly.pdbx_strand_id
1 'polypeptide(L)'
;MGCGGWDDIFMSSLAGLVTDPGLNPDVLWAFYESDPGRIAEKYDHVLAKLAPAVARSRVQFYTGVDLHTFFPGLWDRLKASTDADNQQHVNDLMERLQDLDPELRKKVLEQTDPSLLQRVEEIRAEHDALEMQLQGARDASRGRVAELEAQAAHLASNLEQAQSALTSTRLALMSAAVKDVSWLTAIRTRMMPAQPGRVPFHHSKEVALRGYKAAAGGQRVVPVLREVTWSLVPDTENGLHRGYKAATILRGEHFVPGVVVTYRRHNEDGVTSESDHLHWQLPSIYFGDYLELASSDNEPEAQLNWRGYEFQVRNPEGHVSEWIRFAYAFDDVSLEKIRAESFQQGVTLLNAGKPSDAVEPLRKAYVFSDRMLGMHADETFSKMLVWQQALDDASLSKLRFRVGDALKVTSGPHAGVTGSVEKLMLRHLHAYVVRPGTGGELIQVSDAQVDRGVTVDAR
;
A
#
# COMPACT_ATOMS: atom_id res chain seq x y z
N MET A 1 17.60 16.16 1.67
CA MET A 1 17.68 15.83 0.23
C MET A 1 19.06 15.25 -0.01
N GLY A 2 19.15 14.02 -0.50
CA GLY A 2 20.41 13.39 -0.89
C GLY A 2 20.58 13.48 -2.40
N CYS A 3 21.80 13.78 -2.87
CA CYS A 3 22.11 13.88 -4.29
C CYS A 3 23.14 12.79 -4.61
N GLY A 4 22.72 11.72 -5.28
CA GLY A 4 23.64 10.67 -5.71
C GLY A 4 22.95 9.34 -5.90
N GLY A 5 22.96 8.82 -7.12
CA GLY A 5 22.64 7.43 -7.41
C GLY A 5 23.89 6.55 -7.37
N TRP A 6 24.83 6.81 -6.46
CA TRP A 6 26.05 6.03 -6.31
C TRP A 6 25.82 4.90 -5.30
N ASP A 7 26.54 3.80 -5.45
CA ASP A 7 26.45 2.65 -4.55
C ASP A 7 27.14 2.96 -3.21
N ASP A 8 26.51 3.81 -2.41
CA ASP A 8 27.02 4.29 -1.13
C ASP A 8 26.16 3.81 0.06
N ILE A 9 26.55 4.24 1.26
CA ILE A 9 25.86 3.93 2.51
C ILE A 9 24.42 4.47 2.50
N PHE A 10 24.18 5.59 1.79
CA PHE A 10 22.85 6.17 1.65
C PHE A 10 21.93 5.28 0.81
N MET A 11 22.38 4.84 -0.38
CA MET A 11 21.62 3.92 -1.22
C MET A 11 21.42 2.55 -0.57
N SER A 12 22.40 2.08 0.22
CA SER A 12 22.27 0.82 0.97
C SER A 12 21.24 0.93 2.09
N SER A 13 21.22 2.06 2.81
CA SER A 13 20.24 2.34 3.86
C SER A 13 18.83 2.54 3.28
N LEU A 14 18.72 3.23 2.14
CA LEU A 14 17.45 3.42 1.43
C LEU A 14 16.89 2.09 0.92
N ALA A 15 17.72 1.20 0.37
CA ALA A 15 17.31 -0.13 -0.07
C ALA A 15 16.84 -1.00 1.12
N GLY A 16 17.52 -0.91 2.28
CA GLY A 16 17.07 -1.57 3.51
C GLY A 16 15.72 -1.05 4.00
N LEU A 17 15.53 0.27 3.96
CA LEU A 17 14.27 0.93 4.34
C LEU A 17 13.12 0.58 3.41
N VAL A 18 13.40 0.41 2.11
CA VAL A 18 12.43 0.04 1.06
C VAL A 18 12.02 -1.43 1.13
N THR A 19 12.89 -2.31 1.63
CA THR A 19 12.60 -3.75 1.75
C THR A 19 11.89 -4.12 3.04
N ASP A 20 12.02 -3.31 4.11
CA ASP A 20 11.32 -3.51 5.38
C ASP A 20 9.77 -3.47 5.20
N PRO A 21 9.02 -4.49 5.66
CA PRO A 21 7.56 -4.50 5.59
C PRO A 21 6.87 -3.56 6.61
N GLY A 22 7.56 -3.17 7.68
CA GLY A 22 7.03 -2.33 8.76
C GLY A 22 7.27 -0.84 8.56
N LEU A 23 8.30 -0.48 7.81
CA LEU A 23 8.65 0.90 7.49
C LEU A 23 8.20 1.20 6.06
N ASN A 24 7.31 2.17 5.89
CA ASN A 24 6.67 2.50 4.61
C ASN A 24 7.15 3.87 4.09
N PRO A 25 8.41 4.02 3.64
CA PRO A 25 8.90 5.30 3.13
C PRO A 25 8.34 5.62 1.74
N ASP A 26 7.93 6.88 1.53
CA ASP A 26 7.65 7.42 0.20
C ASP A 26 8.91 8.11 -0.35
N VAL A 27 9.36 7.74 -1.54
CA VAL A 27 10.62 8.20 -2.15
C VAL A 27 10.33 8.97 -3.45
N LEU A 28 10.70 10.25 -3.50
CA LEU A 28 10.72 11.03 -4.74
C LEU A 28 12.15 11.04 -5.29
N TRP A 29 12.33 10.56 -6.52
CA TRP A 29 13.64 10.42 -7.14
C TRP A 29 13.67 11.16 -8.47
N ALA A 30 14.55 12.14 -8.62
CA ALA A 30 14.65 12.97 -9.81
C ALA A 30 15.92 12.64 -10.62
N PHE A 31 15.74 12.35 -11.90
CA PHE A 31 16.79 12.16 -12.87
C PHE A 31 17.05 13.45 -13.65
N TYR A 32 18.34 13.73 -13.86
CA TYR A 32 18.77 14.84 -14.72
C TYR A 32 18.41 14.59 -16.18
N GLU A 33 18.60 13.37 -16.66
CA GLU A 33 18.26 12.97 -18.02
C GLU A 33 16.73 13.02 -18.21
N SER A 34 16.30 13.41 -19.40
CA SER A 34 14.89 13.46 -19.82
C SER A 34 14.50 12.28 -20.72
N ASP A 35 15.47 11.59 -21.31
CA ASP A 35 15.26 10.44 -22.19
C ASP A 35 15.16 9.12 -21.38
N PRO A 36 14.01 8.42 -21.41
CA PRO A 36 13.83 7.16 -20.70
C PRO A 36 14.83 6.06 -21.07
N GLY A 37 15.29 6.02 -22.33
CA GLY A 37 16.24 5.00 -22.79
C GLY A 37 17.60 5.17 -22.10
N ARG A 38 18.08 6.41 -22.01
CA ARG A 38 19.31 6.75 -21.29
C ARG A 38 19.17 6.57 -19.78
N ILE A 39 17.98 6.80 -19.23
CA ILE A 39 17.74 6.58 -17.79
C ILE A 39 17.84 5.10 -17.45
N ALA A 40 17.20 4.23 -18.24
CA ALA A 40 17.23 2.79 -18.05
C ALA A 40 18.65 2.23 -18.16
N GLU A 41 19.45 2.72 -19.12
CA GLU A 41 20.84 2.25 -19.31
C GLU A 41 21.80 2.78 -18.23
N LYS A 42 21.69 4.06 -17.86
CA LYS A 42 22.64 4.74 -16.96
C LYS A 42 22.34 4.54 -15.47
N TYR A 43 21.08 4.28 -15.13
CA TYR A 43 20.62 4.16 -13.74
C TYR A 43 19.94 2.82 -13.44
N ASP A 44 20.24 1.78 -14.21
CA ASP A 44 19.71 0.42 -14.02
C ASP A 44 19.88 -0.08 -12.57
N HIS A 45 21.05 0.17 -11.98
CA HIS A 45 21.33 -0.22 -10.58
C HIS A 45 20.46 0.50 -9.56
N VAL A 46 20.07 1.76 -9.81
CA VAL A 46 19.15 2.52 -8.95
C VAL A 46 17.73 2.00 -9.10
N LEU A 47 17.30 1.71 -10.34
CA LEU A 47 16.00 1.13 -10.64
C LEU A 47 15.85 -0.26 -10.01
N ALA A 48 16.88 -1.09 -10.10
CA ALA A 48 16.92 -2.42 -9.48
C ALA A 48 16.80 -2.35 -7.95
N LYS A 49 17.51 -1.41 -7.30
CA LYS A 49 17.45 -1.24 -5.84
C LYS A 49 16.12 -0.70 -5.34
N LEU A 50 15.45 0.13 -6.14
CA LEU A 50 14.15 0.70 -5.80
C LEU A 50 12.98 -0.15 -6.30
N ALA A 51 13.22 -1.19 -7.12
CA ALA A 51 12.20 -2.08 -7.66
C ALA A 51 11.20 -2.62 -6.61
N PRO A 52 11.61 -3.02 -5.39
CA PRO A 52 10.66 -3.45 -4.36
C PRO A 52 9.69 -2.35 -3.92
N ALA A 53 10.12 -1.08 -3.86
CA ALA A 53 9.24 0.05 -3.57
C ALA A 53 8.46 0.52 -4.80
N VAL A 54 8.98 0.32 -6.01
CA VAL A 54 8.25 0.56 -7.26
C VAL A 54 7.04 -0.39 -7.37
N ALA A 55 7.24 -1.69 -7.07
CA ALA A 55 6.16 -2.69 -7.04
C ALA A 55 5.07 -2.37 -6.02
N ARG A 56 5.39 -1.57 -4.99
CA ARG A 56 4.47 -1.09 -3.96
C ARG A 56 3.92 0.33 -4.24
N SER A 57 4.24 0.92 -5.40
CA SER A 57 3.88 2.30 -5.79
C SER A 57 4.37 3.37 -4.80
N ARG A 58 5.56 3.20 -4.22
CA ARG A 58 6.15 4.09 -3.19
C ARG A 58 7.32 4.92 -3.69
N VAL A 59 7.82 4.66 -4.90
CA VAL A 59 8.85 5.49 -5.54
C VAL A 59 8.24 6.21 -6.73
N GLN A 60 8.43 7.53 -6.80
CA GLN A 60 8.04 8.33 -7.96
C GLN A 60 9.29 8.90 -8.64
N PHE A 61 9.40 8.63 -9.93
CA PHE A 61 10.51 9.09 -10.75
C PHE A 61 10.12 10.37 -11.50
N TYR A 62 10.99 11.37 -11.42
CA TYR A 62 10.93 12.61 -12.20
C TYR A 62 12.11 12.64 -13.16
N THR A 63 11.95 13.23 -14.34
CA THR A 63 12.98 13.27 -15.38
C THR A 63 13.21 14.70 -15.87
N GLY A 64 14.39 15.00 -16.40
CA GLY A 64 14.72 16.32 -16.92
C GLY A 64 14.87 17.39 -15.84
N VAL A 65 15.18 17.01 -14.60
CA VAL A 65 15.31 17.95 -13.48
C VAL A 65 16.76 18.38 -13.34
N ASP A 66 17.05 19.61 -13.77
CA ASP A 66 18.35 20.25 -13.53
C ASP A 66 18.34 21.01 -12.19
N LEU A 67 19.05 20.48 -11.21
CA LEU A 67 19.15 21.06 -9.87
C LEU A 67 19.80 22.45 -9.87
N HIS A 68 20.67 22.75 -10.85
CA HIS A 68 21.36 24.03 -10.95
C HIS A 68 20.45 25.17 -11.43
N THR A 69 19.35 24.84 -12.13
CA THR A 69 18.33 25.82 -12.53
C THR A 69 17.14 25.79 -11.58
N PHE A 70 16.79 24.61 -11.08
CA PHE A 70 15.65 24.40 -10.20
C PHE A 70 15.83 25.08 -8.84
N PHE A 71 16.97 24.88 -8.15
CA PHE A 71 17.14 25.42 -6.80
C PHE A 71 17.24 26.95 -6.74
N PRO A 72 17.98 27.65 -7.62
CA PRO A 72 17.98 29.11 -7.64
C PRO A 72 16.62 29.70 -8.01
N GLY A 73 15.94 29.13 -9.02
CA GLY A 73 14.60 29.57 -9.40
C GLY A 73 13.53 29.30 -8.33
N LEU A 74 13.75 28.29 -7.48
CA LEU A 74 12.93 28.04 -6.29
C LEU A 74 13.18 29.11 -5.22
N TRP A 75 14.45 29.44 -4.98
CA TRP A 75 14.86 30.44 -3.99
C TRP A 75 14.32 31.85 -4.29
N ASP A 76 14.43 32.31 -5.54
CA ASP A 76 13.99 33.66 -5.91
C ASP A 76 12.47 33.83 -5.79
N ARG A 77 11.71 32.77 -6.11
CA ARG A 77 10.25 32.74 -5.95
C ARG A 77 9.82 32.71 -4.49
N LEU A 78 10.59 32.07 -3.63
CA LEU A 78 10.35 32.06 -2.18
C LEU A 78 10.58 33.44 -1.54
N LYS A 79 11.43 34.29 -2.11
CA LYS A 79 11.75 35.61 -1.57
C LYS A 79 10.68 36.67 -1.87
N ALA A 80 10.07 36.60 -3.05
CA ALA A 80 9.17 37.65 -3.56
C ALA A 80 7.76 37.70 -2.92
N SER A 81 7.30 36.65 -2.24
CA SER A 81 5.91 36.58 -1.70
C SER A 81 5.79 36.82 -0.20
N THR A 82 6.87 37.24 0.48
CA THR A 82 6.96 37.21 1.96
C THR A 82 6.43 38.49 2.64
N ASP A 83 6.35 39.62 1.93
CA ASP A 83 6.25 40.93 2.59
C ASP A 83 4.85 41.56 2.60
N ALA A 84 3.94 41.21 1.67
CA ALA A 84 2.65 41.89 1.54
C ALA A 84 1.49 41.22 2.32
N ASP A 85 1.47 39.88 2.40
CA ASP A 85 0.32 39.14 2.95
C ASP A 85 0.44 38.83 4.45
N ASN A 86 1.67 38.87 5.01
CA ASN A 86 1.92 38.58 6.42
C ASN A 86 1.39 39.65 7.37
N GLN A 87 1.40 40.93 6.97
CA GLN A 87 0.97 42.02 7.86
C GLN A 87 -0.56 42.08 7.99
N GLN A 88 -1.30 41.73 6.93
CA GLN A 88 -2.76 41.76 6.91
C GLN A 88 -3.37 40.61 7.72
N HIS A 89 -2.72 39.43 7.71
CA HIS A 89 -3.23 38.23 8.37
C HIS A 89 -2.96 38.21 9.89
N VAL A 90 -1.88 38.86 10.34
CA VAL A 90 -1.55 39.02 11.76
C VAL A 90 -2.56 39.93 12.47
N ASN A 91 -3.02 40.99 11.81
CA ASN A 91 -4.03 41.88 12.38
C ASN A 91 -5.39 41.18 12.54
N ASP A 92 -5.78 40.32 11.58
CA ASP A 92 -7.05 39.58 11.60
C ASP A 92 -7.08 38.47 12.67
N LEU A 93 -5.91 37.89 13.01
CA LEU A 93 -5.77 36.87 14.05
C LEU A 93 -5.74 37.45 15.47
N MET A 94 -5.18 38.66 15.63
CA MET A 94 -5.13 39.35 16.93
C MET A 94 -6.52 39.80 17.40
N GLU A 95 -7.40 40.17 16.46
CA GLU A 95 -8.79 40.55 16.75
C GLU A 95 -9.60 39.33 17.24
N ARG A 96 -9.42 38.16 16.61
CA ARG A 96 -10.16 36.92 16.96
C ARG A 96 -9.70 36.24 18.25
N LEU A 97 -8.48 36.51 18.71
CA LEU A 97 -7.92 35.94 19.95
C LEU A 97 -8.40 36.66 21.22
N GLN A 98 -8.86 37.91 21.09
CA GLN A 98 -9.43 38.68 22.20
C GLN A 98 -10.90 38.31 22.46
N ASP A 99 -11.57 37.68 21.49
CA ASP A 99 -12.99 37.31 21.54
C ASP A 99 -13.26 35.86 22.01
N LEU A 100 -12.24 35.09 22.42
CA LEU A 100 -12.41 33.69 22.81
C LEU A 100 -12.61 33.48 24.33
N ASP A 101 -13.56 32.60 24.65
CA ASP A 101 -14.05 32.25 25.99
C ASP A 101 -12.94 31.65 26.92
N PRO A 102 -12.81 32.11 28.18
CA PRO A 102 -11.78 31.68 29.12
C PRO A 102 -11.66 30.17 29.39
N GLU A 103 -12.69 29.36 29.17
CA GLU A 103 -12.59 27.90 29.36
C GLU A 103 -11.69 27.20 28.34
N LEU A 104 -11.66 27.66 27.08
CA LEU A 104 -10.82 27.08 26.02
C LEU A 104 -9.33 27.39 26.25
N ARG A 105 -9.03 28.54 26.88
CA ARG A 105 -7.68 28.93 27.26
C ARG A 105 -7.10 27.98 28.33
N LYS A 106 -7.95 27.44 29.22
CA LYS A 106 -7.56 26.52 30.29
C LYS A 106 -7.24 25.11 29.76
N LYS A 107 -8.04 24.60 28.81
CA LYS A 107 -7.79 23.29 28.17
C LYS A 107 -6.49 23.20 27.38
N VAL A 108 -6.04 24.31 26.79
CA VAL A 108 -4.76 24.37 26.07
C VAL A 108 -3.57 24.36 27.03
N LEU A 109 -3.72 24.88 28.26
CA LEU A 109 -2.69 24.84 29.29
C LEU A 109 -2.54 23.44 29.93
N GLU A 110 -3.64 22.70 30.06
CA GLU A 110 -3.66 21.34 30.65
C GLU A 110 -2.96 20.26 29.79
N GLN A 111 -2.67 20.52 28.51
CA GLN A 111 -1.94 19.60 27.62
C GLN A 111 -0.42 19.84 27.56
N THR A 112 0.12 20.72 28.41
CA THR A 112 1.56 21.01 28.43
C THR A 112 2.25 20.17 29.50
N ASP A 113 3.28 19.41 29.10
CA ASP A 113 4.01 18.39 29.88
C ASP A 113 4.38 18.86 31.32
N PRO A 114 3.92 18.16 32.38
CA PRO A 114 4.11 18.56 33.77
C PRO A 114 5.58 18.56 34.22
N SER A 115 6.49 17.91 33.48
CA SER A 115 7.93 17.94 33.75
C SER A 115 8.57 19.32 33.55
N LEU A 116 7.99 20.16 32.70
CA LEU A 116 8.47 21.53 32.46
C LEU A 116 7.95 22.52 33.52
N LEU A 117 6.75 22.31 34.04
CA LEU A 117 6.22 23.08 35.18
C LEU A 117 7.03 22.82 36.44
N GLN A 118 7.36 21.55 36.70
CA GLN A 118 8.18 21.18 37.84
C GLN A 118 9.59 21.77 37.75
N ARG A 119 10.18 21.81 36.55
CA ARG A 119 11.48 22.45 36.33
C ARG A 119 11.46 23.96 36.53
N VAL A 120 10.36 24.62 36.14
CA VAL A 120 10.17 26.06 36.35
C VAL A 120 9.96 26.36 37.83
N GLU A 121 9.22 25.52 38.57
CA GLU A 121 9.06 25.68 40.01
C GLU A 121 10.35 25.41 40.79
N GLU A 122 11.16 24.42 40.39
CA GLU A 122 12.50 24.18 40.95
C GLU A 122 13.41 25.40 40.78
N ILE A 123 13.47 25.96 39.57
CA ILE A 123 14.29 27.14 39.27
C ILE A 123 13.80 28.37 40.04
N ARG A 124 12.48 28.50 40.23
CA ARG A 124 11.89 29.61 40.99
C ARG A 124 12.17 29.49 42.49
N ALA A 125 12.09 28.28 43.04
CA ALA A 125 12.44 28.02 44.43
C ALA A 125 13.93 28.25 44.71
N GLU A 126 14.82 27.88 43.77
CA GLU A 126 16.24 28.20 43.83
C GLU A 126 16.50 29.71 43.78
N HIS A 127 15.75 30.44 42.94
CA HIS A 127 15.84 31.89 42.85
C HIS A 127 15.41 32.59 44.15
N ASP A 128 14.27 32.20 44.72
CA ASP A 128 13.76 32.78 45.96
C ASP A 128 14.69 32.48 47.15
N ALA A 129 15.30 31.30 47.18
CA ALA A 129 16.30 30.92 48.20
C ALA A 129 17.58 31.76 48.09
N LEU A 130 18.05 32.04 46.87
CA LEU A 130 19.17 32.95 46.61
C LEU A 130 18.84 34.39 47.01
N GLU A 131 17.61 34.83 46.77
CA GLU A 131 17.15 36.18 47.16
C GLU A 131 17.09 36.33 48.69
N MET A 132 16.67 35.28 49.40
CA MET A 132 16.71 35.23 50.86
C MET A 132 18.15 35.23 51.43
N GLN A 133 19.08 34.53 50.77
CA GLN A 133 20.52 34.58 51.12
C GLN A 133 21.13 35.95 50.83
N LEU A 134 20.68 36.64 49.77
CA LEU A 134 21.09 38.00 49.43
C LEU A 134 20.58 39.01 50.47
N GLN A 135 19.37 38.80 50.99
CA GLN A 135 18.81 39.60 52.08
C GLN A 135 19.54 39.34 53.41
N GLY A 136 19.95 38.10 53.70
CA GLY A 136 20.79 37.76 54.86
C GLY A 136 22.24 38.25 54.75
N ALA A 137 22.79 38.33 53.53
CA ALA A 137 24.13 38.86 53.26
C ALA A 137 24.16 40.40 53.18
N ARG A 138 23.02 41.08 53.05
CA ARG A 138 22.92 42.55 53.14
C ARG A 138 23.30 43.10 54.51
N ASP A 139 23.23 42.29 55.57
CA ASP A 139 23.69 42.65 56.92
C ASP A 139 25.17 42.27 57.20
N ALA A 140 25.84 41.54 56.29
CA ALA A 140 27.22 41.09 56.47
C ALA A 140 28.07 41.23 55.19
N SER A 141 28.79 42.36 55.11
CA SER A 141 29.91 42.68 54.19
C SER A 141 29.57 42.97 52.72
N ARG A 142 29.81 44.24 52.33
CA ARG A 142 29.62 44.84 50.98
C ARG A 142 30.33 44.11 49.82
N GLY A 143 31.23 43.17 50.05
CA GLY A 143 31.95 42.44 49.00
C GLY A 143 31.12 41.33 48.33
N ARG A 144 30.29 40.61 49.11
CA ARG A 144 29.51 39.47 48.60
C ARG A 144 28.29 39.91 47.81
N VAL A 145 27.75 41.09 48.12
CA VAL A 145 26.64 41.73 47.39
C VAL A 145 27.05 42.05 45.96
N ALA A 146 28.24 42.61 45.73
CA ALA A 146 28.70 42.95 44.38
C ALA A 146 28.94 41.71 43.50
N GLU A 147 29.41 40.61 44.10
CA GLU A 147 29.61 39.35 43.37
C GLU A 147 28.29 38.66 43.02
N LEU A 148 27.31 38.68 43.93
CA LEU A 148 25.97 38.15 43.68
C LEU A 148 25.16 39.01 42.70
N GLU A 149 25.32 40.34 42.73
CA GLU A 149 24.71 41.25 41.74
C GLU A 149 25.28 41.01 40.34
N ALA A 150 26.59 40.76 40.21
CA ALA A 150 27.22 40.40 38.94
C ALA A 150 26.72 39.04 38.41
N GLN A 151 26.55 38.05 39.30
CA GLN A 151 26.01 36.74 38.94
C GLN A 151 24.53 36.80 38.53
N ALA A 152 23.72 37.58 39.25
CA ALA A 152 22.31 37.81 38.91
C ALA A 152 22.15 38.51 37.54
N ALA A 153 22.97 39.52 37.26
CA ALA A 153 22.97 40.20 35.96
C ALA A 153 23.38 39.25 34.82
N HIS A 154 24.35 38.36 35.07
CA HIS A 154 24.76 37.36 34.08
C HIS A 154 23.66 36.32 33.82
N LEU A 155 23.00 35.83 34.86
CA LEU A 155 21.89 34.88 34.74
C LEU A 155 20.66 35.49 34.04
N ALA A 156 20.33 36.76 34.34
CA ALA A 156 19.25 37.47 33.66
C ALA A 156 19.51 37.60 32.15
N SER A 157 20.75 37.92 31.76
CA SER A 157 21.17 37.99 30.35
C SER A 157 21.07 36.61 29.66
N ASN A 158 21.51 35.54 30.32
CA ASN A 158 21.40 34.18 29.78
C ASN A 158 19.94 33.73 29.64
N LEU A 159 19.07 34.11 30.57
CA LEU A 159 17.64 33.81 30.53
C LEU A 159 16.96 34.54 29.36
N GLU A 160 17.28 35.82 29.16
CA GLU A 160 16.78 36.62 28.04
C GLU A 160 17.23 36.03 26.69
N GLN A 161 18.49 35.61 26.58
CA GLN A 161 19.00 34.91 25.40
C GLN A 161 18.27 33.58 25.15
N ALA A 162 18.06 32.77 26.18
CA ALA A 162 17.34 31.50 26.07
C ALA A 162 15.87 31.71 25.68
N GLN A 163 15.19 32.71 26.23
CA GLN A 163 13.82 33.08 25.85
C GLN A 163 13.76 33.56 24.39
N SER A 164 14.72 34.38 23.94
CA SER A 164 14.77 34.82 22.54
C SER A 164 14.99 33.64 21.57
N ALA A 165 15.83 32.67 21.94
CA ALA A 165 16.09 31.46 21.18
C ALA A 165 14.88 30.51 21.13
N LEU A 166 14.14 30.37 22.24
CA LEU A 166 12.89 29.61 22.29
C LEU A 166 11.81 30.25 21.41
N THR A 167 11.71 31.57 21.45
CA THR A 167 10.71 32.32 20.67
C THR A 167 11.00 32.21 19.18
N SER A 168 12.28 32.32 18.78
CA SER A 168 12.70 32.17 17.39
C SER A 168 12.51 30.74 16.86
N THR A 169 12.81 29.71 17.67
CA THR A 169 12.55 28.32 17.31
C THR A 169 11.06 28.02 17.21
N ARG A 170 10.22 28.56 18.11
CA ARG A 170 8.76 28.41 18.05
C ARG A 170 8.18 29.09 16.80
N LEU A 171 8.65 30.29 16.46
CA LEU A 171 8.31 30.98 15.21
C LEU A 171 8.75 30.19 13.98
N ALA A 172 9.94 29.59 13.99
CA ALA A 172 10.43 28.75 12.91
C ALA A 172 9.61 27.47 12.74
N LEU A 173 9.21 26.82 13.85
CA LEU A 173 8.38 25.62 13.85
C LEU A 173 6.95 25.92 13.37
N MET A 174 6.35 27.02 13.82
CA MET A 174 5.04 27.45 13.33
C MET A 174 5.11 27.90 11.86
N SER A 175 6.18 28.57 11.46
CA SER A 175 6.43 28.91 10.05
C SER A 175 6.56 27.65 9.18
N ALA A 176 7.27 26.62 9.66
CA ALA A 176 7.39 25.35 8.95
C ALA A 176 6.03 24.63 8.83
N ALA A 177 5.28 24.52 9.93
CA ALA A 177 3.96 23.88 9.93
C ALA A 177 2.94 24.61 9.03
N VAL A 178 2.95 25.94 9.03
CA VAL A 178 2.08 26.75 8.16
C VAL A 178 2.53 26.70 6.70
N LYS A 179 3.84 26.63 6.44
CA LYS A 179 4.39 26.39 5.10
C LYS A 179 3.95 25.03 4.57
N ASP A 180 3.95 23.98 5.38
CA ASP A 180 3.51 22.66 4.94
C ASP A 180 2.01 22.64 4.59
N VAL A 181 1.15 23.27 5.40
CA VAL A 181 -0.30 23.32 5.13
C VAL A 181 -0.66 24.18 3.91
N SER A 182 0.01 25.33 3.74
CA SER A 182 -0.22 26.24 2.60
C SER A 182 0.36 25.68 1.30
N TRP A 183 1.52 25.03 1.36
CA TRP A 183 2.13 24.31 0.24
C TRP A 183 1.22 23.20 -0.28
N LEU A 184 0.65 22.38 0.61
CA LEU A 184 -0.33 21.35 0.24
C LEU A 184 -1.57 21.94 -0.44
N THR A 185 -2.02 23.13 0.00
CA THR A 185 -3.20 23.80 -0.56
C THR A 185 -2.93 24.44 -1.93
N ALA A 186 -1.73 24.98 -2.14
CA ALA A 186 -1.32 25.59 -3.40
C ALA A 186 -1.09 24.54 -4.51
N ILE A 187 -0.48 23.41 -4.18
CA ILE A 187 -0.35 22.26 -5.11
C ILE A 187 -1.74 21.82 -5.58
N ARG A 188 -2.69 21.70 -4.63
CA ARG A 188 -4.06 21.23 -4.85
C ARG A 188 -4.90 22.11 -5.76
N THR A 189 -4.62 23.41 -5.82
CA THR A 189 -5.49 24.40 -6.50
C THR A 189 -4.89 24.97 -7.79
N ARG A 190 -3.57 24.99 -7.93
CA ARG A 190 -2.91 25.69 -9.06
C ARG A 190 -1.93 24.85 -9.87
N MET A 191 -1.37 23.80 -9.31
CA MET A 191 -0.32 23.00 -9.99
C MET A 191 -0.84 21.67 -10.56
N MET A 192 -2.08 21.28 -10.27
CA MET A 192 -2.72 20.16 -10.97
C MET A 192 -3.35 20.66 -12.26
N PRO A 193 -3.08 20.02 -13.41
CA PRO A 193 -3.68 20.42 -14.68
C PRO A 193 -5.20 20.36 -14.58
N ALA A 194 -5.89 21.32 -15.23
CA ALA A 194 -7.32 21.17 -15.54
C ALA A 194 -7.49 19.82 -16.24
N GLN A 195 -8.39 18.99 -15.73
CA GLN A 195 -8.48 17.55 -16.01
C GLN A 195 -8.12 17.19 -17.46
N PRO A 196 -7.03 16.44 -17.71
CA PRO A 196 -7.00 15.57 -18.88
C PRO A 196 -8.15 14.56 -18.73
N GLY A 197 -8.82 14.19 -19.81
CA GLY A 197 -9.91 13.22 -19.75
C GLY A 197 -9.48 11.90 -19.09
N ARG A 198 -10.39 11.30 -18.30
CA ARG A 198 -10.33 9.92 -17.74
C ARG A 198 -8.92 9.47 -17.34
N VAL A 199 -8.23 10.21 -16.47
CA VAL A 199 -6.91 9.79 -15.99
C VAL A 199 -7.04 8.76 -14.86
N PRO A 200 -6.24 7.68 -14.84
CA PRO A 200 -6.19 6.74 -13.74
C PRO A 200 -5.82 7.42 -12.42
N PHE A 201 -6.59 7.15 -11.37
CA PHE A 201 -6.30 7.66 -10.03
C PHE A 201 -5.41 6.67 -9.30
N HIS A 202 -4.10 6.82 -9.45
CA HIS A 202 -3.12 5.96 -8.79
C HIS A 202 -2.72 6.44 -7.39
N HIS A 203 -3.65 6.82 -6.50
CA HIS A 203 -3.40 6.81 -5.04
C HIS A 203 -4.60 7.24 -4.19
N SER A 204 -4.82 6.51 -3.08
CA SER A 204 -5.67 6.94 -1.96
C SER A 204 -5.19 8.26 -1.32
N LYS A 205 -3.87 8.49 -1.28
CA LYS A 205 -3.30 9.76 -0.81
C LYS A 205 -3.58 10.92 -1.78
N GLU A 206 -3.64 10.69 -3.09
CA GLU A 206 -3.92 11.75 -4.05
C GLU A 206 -5.40 12.17 -4.02
N VAL A 207 -6.30 11.20 -3.79
CA VAL A 207 -7.71 11.45 -3.45
C VAL A 207 -7.82 12.26 -2.13
N ALA A 208 -7.08 11.87 -1.09
CA ALA A 208 -7.05 12.59 0.19
C ALA A 208 -6.41 14.00 0.07
N LEU A 209 -5.39 14.15 -0.78
CA LEU A 209 -4.65 15.39 -1.05
C LEU A 209 -5.38 16.32 -2.01
N ARG A 210 -6.20 15.81 -2.95
CA ARG A 210 -7.07 16.59 -3.86
C ARG A 210 -8.39 16.99 -3.21
N GLY A 211 -8.81 16.22 -2.22
CA GLY A 211 -9.84 16.62 -1.27
C GLY A 211 -11.22 16.24 -1.69
N TYR A 212 -11.89 15.66 -0.72
CA TYR A 212 -13.25 15.97 -0.33
C TYR A 212 -13.64 17.43 -0.58
N LYS A 213 -13.83 17.80 -1.85
CA LYS A 213 -14.52 19.04 -2.25
C LYS A 213 -15.86 18.76 -2.91
N ALA A 214 -16.21 17.50 -3.19
CA ALA A 214 -17.60 17.14 -3.46
C ALA A 214 -18.50 17.41 -2.24
N ALA A 215 -17.96 17.23 -1.02
CA ALA A 215 -18.61 17.62 0.23
C ALA A 215 -18.33 19.06 0.69
N ALA A 216 -17.64 19.91 -0.11
CA ALA A 216 -17.37 21.30 0.28
C ALA A 216 -18.63 22.19 0.33
N GLY A 217 -19.80 21.64 -0.04
CA GLY A 217 -21.11 22.28 0.15
C GLY A 217 -21.98 21.64 1.25
N GLY A 218 -21.48 20.66 2.02
CA GLY A 218 -22.26 20.01 3.09
C GLY A 218 -23.39 19.08 2.62
N GLN A 219 -23.47 18.76 1.32
CA GLN A 219 -24.43 17.78 0.82
C GLN A 219 -23.93 16.36 1.05
N ARG A 220 -24.65 15.60 1.88
CA ARG A 220 -24.49 14.15 2.01
C ARG A 220 -25.05 13.49 0.74
N VAL A 221 -24.17 13.10 -0.18
CA VAL A 221 -24.61 12.51 -1.44
C VAL A 221 -24.52 10.99 -1.37
N VAL A 222 -25.67 10.34 -1.55
CA VAL A 222 -25.76 8.87 -1.61
C VAL A 222 -25.36 8.44 -3.03
N PRO A 223 -24.38 7.53 -3.18
CA PRO A 223 -23.98 7.08 -4.51
C PRO A 223 -25.06 6.20 -5.12
N VAL A 224 -25.32 6.38 -6.41
CA VAL A 224 -26.27 5.56 -7.17
C VAL A 224 -25.48 4.77 -8.19
N LEU A 225 -25.42 3.45 -8.05
CA LEU A 225 -24.86 2.57 -9.07
C LEU A 225 -26.00 2.18 -10.04
N ARG A 226 -25.77 2.30 -11.35
CA ARG A 226 -26.79 2.02 -12.37
C ARG A 226 -26.45 0.81 -13.23
N GLU A 227 -25.19 0.66 -13.58
CA GLU A 227 -24.74 -0.36 -14.51
C GLU A 227 -23.37 -0.87 -14.10
N VAL A 228 -23.18 -2.18 -14.22
CA VAL A 228 -21.89 -2.82 -14.10
C VAL A 228 -21.71 -3.78 -15.26
N THR A 229 -20.66 -3.60 -16.04
CA THR A 229 -20.36 -4.42 -17.21
C THR A 229 -18.87 -4.63 -17.36
N TRP A 230 -18.44 -5.36 -18.39
CA TRP A 230 -17.04 -5.53 -18.73
C TRP A 230 -16.80 -5.06 -20.15
N SER A 231 -15.65 -4.42 -20.40
CA SER A 231 -15.22 -4.12 -21.77
C SER A 231 -13.70 -4.17 -21.91
N LEU A 232 -13.25 -4.38 -23.14
CA LEU A 232 -11.90 -4.00 -23.54
C LEU A 232 -11.75 -2.48 -23.43
N VAL A 233 -10.59 -2.05 -22.97
CA VAL A 233 -10.23 -0.64 -22.83
C VAL A 233 -8.89 -0.39 -23.52
N PRO A 234 -8.67 0.80 -24.11
CA PRO A 234 -7.43 1.09 -24.79
C PRO A 234 -6.28 1.17 -23.79
N ASP A 235 -5.18 0.48 -24.08
CA ASP A 235 -3.97 0.42 -23.23
C ASP A 235 -3.35 1.82 -23.00
N THR A 236 -3.58 2.74 -23.94
CA THR A 236 -3.23 4.16 -23.83
C THR A 236 -4.44 5.06 -24.04
N GLU A 237 -4.58 6.09 -23.21
CA GLU A 237 -5.55 7.17 -23.40
C GLU A 237 -4.84 8.51 -23.16
N ASN A 238 -4.98 9.46 -24.09
CA ASN A 238 -4.38 10.81 -23.99
C ASN A 238 -2.85 10.80 -23.71
N GLY A 239 -2.13 9.79 -24.23
CA GLY A 239 -0.68 9.66 -24.05
C GLY A 239 -0.26 9.04 -22.71
N LEU A 240 -1.20 8.58 -21.89
CA LEU A 240 -0.96 7.90 -20.61
C LEU A 240 -1.28 6.41 -20.72
N HIS A 241 -0.41 5.57 -20.15
CA HIS A 241 -0.61 4.13 -20.10
C HIS A 241 -1.54 3.75 -18.95
N ARG A 242 -2.52 2.87 -19.22
CA ARG A 242 -3.45 2.36 -18.20
C ARG A 242 -2.88 1.19 -17.40
N GLY A 243 -2.00 0.39 -18.02
CA GLY A 243 -1.43 -0.81 -17.42
C GLY A 243 -2.33 -2.04 -17.46
N TYR A 244 -3.50 -1.96 -18.12
CA TYR A 244 -4.41 -3.08 -18.38
C TYR A 244 -5.23 -2.81 -19.65
N LYS A 245 -5.72 -3.89 -20.28
CA LYS A 245 -6.41 -3.86 -21.58
C LYS A 245 -7.91 -4.18 -21.48
N ALA A 246 -8.38 -4.49 -20.28
CA ALA A 246 -9.77 -4.80 -20.00
C ALA A 246 -10.16 -4.30 -18.61
N ALA A 247 -11.42 -3.93 -18.45
CA ALA A 247 -11.93 -3.43 -17.18
C ALA A 247 -13.38 -3.87 -16.92
N THR A 248 -13.69 -4.08 -15.65
CA THR A 248 -15.07 -4.04 -15.17
C THR A 248 -15.45 -2.57 -14.99
N ILE A 249 -16.42 -2.12 -15.78
CA ILE A 249 -16.91 -0.74 -15.83
C ILE A 249 -18.11 -0.60 -14.92
N LEU A 250 -18.09 0.39 -14.04
CA LEU A 250 -19.23 0.78 -13.22
C LEU A 250 -19.69 2.19 -13.62
N ARG A 251 -20.98 2.34 -13.91
CA ARG A 251 -21.60 3.63 -14.24
C ARG A 251 -22.69 3.92 -13.23
N GLY A 252 -22.77 5.18 -12.82
CA GLY A 252 -23.73 5.59 -11.82
C GLY A 252 -23.94 7.08 -11.78
N GLU A 253 -24.23 7.58 -10.59
CA GLU A 253 -24.30 9.00 -10.27
C GLU A 253 -23.74 9.21 -8.87
N HIS A 254 -23.25 10.42 -8.60
CA HIS A 254 -22.89 10.87 -7.25
C HIS A 254 -21.74 10.09 -6.60
N PHE A 255 -20.85 9.54 -7.41
CA PHE A 255 -19.60 9.02 -6.88
C PHE A 255 -18.73 10.20 -6.45
N VAL A 256 -18.07 10.06 -5.31
CA VAL A 256 -17.15 11.08 -4.81
C VAL A 256 -15.73 10.53 -4.74
N PRO A 257 -14.70 11.38 -4.76
CA PRO A 257 -13.32 10.91 -4.67
C PRO A 257 -13.10 10.09 -3.40
N GLY A 258 -12.63 8.85 -3.57
CA GLY A 258 -12.45 7.89 -2.48
C GLY A 258 -13.60 6.89 -2.35
N VAL A 259 -14.54 6.90 -3.30
CA VAL A 259 -15.49 5.81 -3.49
C VAL A 259 -14.74 4.48 -3.59
N VAL A 260 -15.27 3.48 -2.89
CA VAL A 260 -14.77 2.10 -2.91
C VAL A 260 -15.85 1.18 -3.46
N VAL A 261 -15.44 0.07 -4.06
CA VAL A 261 -16.29 -0.92 -4.69
C VAL A 261 -16.18 -2.23 -3.92
N THR A 262 -17.27 -2.96 -3.80
CA THR A 262 -17.30 -4.35 -3.34
C THR A 262 -18.21 -5.18 -4.22
N TYR A 263 -18.11 -6.50 -4.13
CA TYR A 263 -18.89 -7.44 -4.93
C TYR A 263 -19.19 -8.72 -4.15
N ARG A 264 -20.27 -9.42 -4.52
CA ARG A 264 -20.65 -10.73 -3.97
C ARG A 264 -21.39 -11.58 -5.01
N ARG A 265 -21.51 -12.88 -4.77
CA ARG A 265 -22.34 -13.77 -5.60
C ARG A 265 -23.81 -13.52 -5.28
N HIS A 266 -24.64 -13.42 -6.31
CA HIS A 266 -26.07 -13.20 -6.19
C HIS A 266 -26.76 -14.41 -5.54
N ASN A 267 -27.63 -14.19 -4.55
CA ASN A 267 -28.33 -15.20 -3.74
C ASN A 267 -27.46 -16.05 -2.79
N GLU A 268 -26.21 -15.68 -2.51
CA GLU A 268 -25.53 -16.12 -1.28
C GLU A 268 -26.10 -15.33 -0.09
N ASP A 269 -27.33 -15.67 0.32
CA ASP A 269 -27.93 -15.15 1.54
C ASP A 269 -27.25 -15.82 2.76
N GLY A 270 -26.34 -15.08 3.39
CA GLY A 270 -25.97 -15.32 4.79
C GLY A 270 -24.51 -15.66 5.06
N VAL A 271 -23.64 -14.65 5.07
CA VAL A 271 -22.88 -14.23 6.27
C VAL A 271 -22.59 -12.74 6.13
N THR A 272 -23.39 -11.89 6.77
CA THR A 272 -22.93 -10.66 7.47
C THR A 272 -24.11 -10.08 8.26
N SER A 273 -24.79 -10.90 9.06
CA SER A 273 -25.20 -10.39 10.37
C SER A 273 -23.93 -10.32 11.21
N GLU A 274 -23.49 -9.10 11.52
CA GLU A 274 -22.49 -8.75 12.55
C GLU A 274 -20.98 -8.91 12.27
N SER A 275 -20.50 -8.98 11.02
CA SER A 275 -19.03 -8.86 10.80
C SER A 275 -18.62 -8.08 9.55
N ASP A 276 -17.62 -7.25 9.77
CA ASP A 276 -17.13 -6.12 8.98
C ASP A 276 -16.17 -6.58 7.84
N HIS A 277 -16.54 -7.63 7.09
CA HIS A 277 -15.59 -8.35 6.21
C HIS A 277 -15.84 -8.24 4.70
N LEU A 278 -16.73 -7.36 4.24
CA LEU A 278 -16.77 -7.04 2.82
C LEU A 278 -15.44 -6.39 2.42
N HIS A 279 -14.71 -7.01 1.50
CA HIS A 279 -13.47 -6.45 0.98
C HIS A 279 -13.82 -5.27 0.07
N TRP A 280 -13.65 -4.06 0.59
CA TRP A 280 -13.79 -2.81 -0.15
C TRP A 280 -12.49 -2.47 -0.84
N GLN A 281 -12.52 -2.33 -2.16
CA GLN A 281 -11.35 -1.97 -2.95
C GLN A 281 -11.53 -0.61 -3.64
N LEU A 282 -10.44 0.10 -3.84
CA LEU A 282 -10.43 1.32 -4.63
C LEU A 282 -10.51 0.98 -6.13
N PRO A 283 -11.21 1.80 -6.92
CA PRO A 283 -11.20 1.61 -8.36
C PRO A 283 -9.85 2.00 -8.96
N SER A 284 -9.51 1.36 -10.08
CA SER A 284 -8.32 1.69 -10.88
C SER A 284 -8.47 3.06 -11.54
N ILE A 285 -9.69 3.41 -11.98
CA ILE A 285 -10.06 4.75 -12.45
C ILE A 285 -11.34 5.20 -11.77
N TYR A 286 -11.35 6.47 -11.39
CA TYR A 286 -12.54 7.20 -10.96
C TYR A 286 -12.70 8.39 -11.89
N PHE A 287 -13.87 8.67 -12.45
CA PHE A 287 -14.08 9.86 -13.27
C PHE A 287 -15.53 10.30 -13.21
N GLY A 288 -15.84 11.15 -12.22
CA GLY A 288 -17.22 11.54 -11.93
C GLY A 288 -18.07 10.29 -11.71
N ASP A 289 -19.04 10.09 -12.58
CA ASP A 289 -20.06 9.03 -12.54
C ASP A 289 -19.61 7.68 -13.16
N TYR A 290 -18.30 7.50 -13.32
CA TYR A 290 -17.70 6.37 -14.02
C TYR A 290 -16.51 5.81 -13.23
N LEU A 291 -16.50 4.49 -12.98
CA LEU A 291 -15.41 3.78 -12.32
C LEU A 291 -14.92 2.61 -13.18
N GLU A 292 -13.64 2.29 -13.06
CA GLU A 292 -13.04 1.08 -13.67
C GLU A 292 -12.35 0.25 -12.59
N LEU A 293 -12.56 -1.07 -12.65
CA LEU A 293 -11.71 -2.07 -11.99
C LEU A 293 -10.90 -2.79 -13.06
N ALA A 294 -9.57 -2.78 -12.94
CA ALA A 294 -8.71 -3.55 -13.83
C ALA A 294 -9.15 -5.03 -13.87
N SER A 295 -9.23 -5.58 -15.08
CA SER A 295 -9.66 -6.95 -15.32
C SER A 295 -8.72 -7.63 -16.32
N SER A 296 -8.80 -8.97 -16.40
CA SER A 296 -8.09 -9.73 -17.42
C SER A 296 -8.72 -9.47 -18.80
N ASP A 297 -7.91 -9.49 -19.84
CA ASP A 297 -8.29 -9.41 -21.26
C ASP A 297 -8.52 -10.78 -21.91
N ASN A 298 -8.48 -11.87 -21.12
CA ASN A 298 -8.67 -13.23 -21.59
C ASN A 298 -10.16 -13.54 -21.83
N GLU A 299 -10.68 -13.12 -22.98
CA GLU A 299 -12.05 -13.45 -23.41
C GLU A 299 -12.19 -14.95 -23.75
N PRO A 300 -13.34 -15.60 -23.45
CA PRO A 300 -14.49 -15.07 -22.73
C PRO A 300 -14.43 -15.33 -21.20
N GLU A 301 -13.30 -15.82 -20.68
CA GLU A 301 -13.16 -16.22 -19.27
C GLU A 301 -13.24 -15.02 -18.33
N ALA A 302 -12.66 -13.89 -18.73
CA ALA A 302 -12.64 -12.67 -17.93
C ALA A 302 -14.05 -12.15 -17.57
N GLN A 303 -14.97 -12.14 -18.53
CA GLN A 303 -16.36 -11.71 -18.30
C GLN A 303 -17.14 -12.76 -17.54
N LEU A 304 -16.90 -14.03 -17.87
CA LEU A 304 -17.59 -15.16 -17.26
C LEU A 304 -17.32 -15.26 -15.75
N ASN A 305 -16.16 -14.82 -15.28
CA ASN A 305 -15.83 -14.76 -13.85
C ASN A 305 -16.80 -13.91 -13.02
N TRP A 306 -17.44 -12.90 -13.64
CA TRP A 306 -18.41 -12.02 -12.99
C TRP A 306 -19.86 -12.45 -13.21
N ARG A 307 -20.12 -13.54 -13.95
CA ARG A 307 -21.47 -14.06 -14.15
C ARG A 307 -22.09 -14.43 -12.81
N GLY A 308 -23.28 -13.86 -12.55
CA GLY A 308 -23.98 -14.07 -11.29
C GLY A 308 -23.43 -13.30 -10.10
N TYR A 309 -22.54 -12.31 -10.31
CA TYR A 309 -22.13 -11.38 -9.26
C TYR A 309 -22.98 -10.11 -9.27
N GLU A 310 -23.04 -9.47 -8.11
CA GLU A 310 -23.56 -8.12 -7.93
C GLU A 310 -22.54 -7.26 -7.19
N PHE A 311 -22.61 -5.96 -7.45
CA PHE A 311 -21.65 -4.97 -7.01
C PHE A 311 -22.35 -3.87 -6.25
N GLN A 312 -21.61 -3.27 -5.32
CA GLN A 312 -22.04 -2.13 -4.54
C GLN A 312 -20.89 -1.14 -4.45
N VAL A 313 -21.20 0.14 -4.45
CA VAL A 313 -20.22 1.19 -4.18
C VAL A 313 -20.51 1.87 -2.85
N ARG A 314 -19.47 2.36 -2.20
CA ARG A 314 -19.57 3.13 -0.96
C ARG A 314 -18.75 4.39 -1.08
N ASN A 315 -19.42 5.52 -0.89
CA ASN A 315 -18.74 6.80 -0.74
C ASN A 315 -18.04 6.84 0.64
N PRO A 316 -16.93 7.55 0.78
CA PRO A 316 -16.13 7.54 1.99
C PRO A 316 -16.82 8.22 3.20
N GLU A 317 -17.94 8.92 3.00
CA GLU A 317 -18.89 9.32 4.07
C GLU A 317 -19.69 8.14 4.66
N GLY A 318 -19.56 6.93 4.09
CA GLY A 318 -20.20 5.70 4.54
C GLY A 318 -21.50 5.34 3.82
N HIS A 319 -22.02 6.21 2.95
CA HIS A 319 -23.23 5.93 2.17
C HIS A 319 -22.95 4.91 1.07
N VAL A 320 -23.85 3.93 0.92
CA VAL A 320 -23.73 2.83 -0.04
C VAL A 320 -24.83 2.90 -1.10
N SER A 321 -24.54 2.42 -2.31
CA SER A 321 -25.54 2.22 -3.36
C SER A 321 -26.39 0.97 -3.11
N GLU A 322 -27.44 0.78 -3.91
CA GLU A 322 -28.03 -0.55 -4.06
C GLU A 322 -27.06 -1.54 -4.71
N TRP A 323 -27.32 -2.83 -4.53
CA TRP A 323 -26.60 -3.90 -5.21
C TRP A 323 -27.06 -3.99 -6.67
N ILE A 324 -26.12 -3.85 -7.60
CA ILE A 324 -26.38 -3.94 -9.03
C ILE A 324 -25.72 -5.18 -9.60
N ARG A 325 -26.51 -5.99 -10.30
CA ARG A 325 -26.00 -7.21 -10.95
C ARG A 325 -25.07 -6.85 -12.11
N PHE A 326 -24.02 -7.66 -12.26
CA PHE A 326 -23.17 -7.64 -13.44
C PHE A 326 -24.00 -7.97 -14.68
N ALA A 327 -23.98 -7.07 -15.66
CA ALA A 327 -24.68 -7.19 -16.92
C ALA A 327 -23.67 -7.30 -18.07
N TYR A 328 -23.69 -8.44 -18.75
CA TYR A 328 -22.88 -8.68 -19.94
C TYR A 328 -23.64 -9.61 -20.89
N ALA A 329 -23.54 -9.35 -22.19
CA ALA A 329 -24.20 -10.15 -23.21
C ALA A 329 -23.39 -11.43 -23.46
N PHE A 330 -23.61 -12.45 -22.63
CA PHE A 330 -22.97 -13.75 -22.79
C PHE A 330 -23.55 -14.49 -24.01
N ASP A 331 -22.65 -14.99 -24.86
CA ASP A 331 -23.01 -15.99 -25.87
C ASP A 331 -22.94 -17.38 -25.24
N ASP A 332 -24.04 -17.79 -24.61
CA ASP A 332 -24.13 -19.07 -23.92
C ASP A 332 -23.90 -20.28 -24.84
N VAL A 333 -24.17 -20.15 -26.14
CA VAL A 333 -23.91 -21.21 -27.13
C VAL A 333 -22.42 -21.38 -27.34
N SER A 334 -21.69 -20.28 -27.51
CA SER A 334 -20.23 -20.31 -27.63
C SER A 334 -19.56 -20.74 -26.33
N LEU A 335 -20.05 -20.29 -25.18
CA LEU A 335 -19.54 -20.71 -23.87
C LEU A 335 -19.70 -22.21 -23.64
N GLU A 336 -20.87 -22.76 -23.97
CA GLU A 336 -21.15 -24.19 -23.87
C GLU A 336 -20.22 -25.01 -24.78
N LYS A 337 -20.01 -24.54 -26.01
CA LYS A 337 -19.06 -25.15 -26.94
C LYS A 337 -17.64 -25.15 -26.37
N ILE A 338 -17.14 -24.02 -25.88
CA ILE A 338 -15.80 -23.91 -25.28
C ILE A 338 -15.66 -24.85 -24.09
N ARG A 339 -16.68 -24.90 -23.22
CA ARG A 339 -16.72 -25.76 -22.04
C ARG A 339 -16.63 -27.24 -22.42
N ALA A 340 -17.42 -27.68 -23.40
CA ALA A 340 -17.42 -29.06 -23.88
C ALA A 340 -16.12 -29.43 -24.61
N GLU A 341 -15.63 -28.59 -25.51
CA GLU A 341 -14.39 -28.82 -26.27
C GLU A 341 -13.17 -28.87 -25.35
N SER A 342 -13.07 -27.95 -24.39
CA SER A 342 -11.96 -27.92 -23.42
C SER A 342 -11.95 -29.18 -22.55
N PHE A 343 -13.14 -29.67 -22.15
CA PHE A 343 -13.24 -30.91 -21.38
C PHE A 343 -12.80 -32.11 -22.22
N GLN A 344 -13.31 -32.22 -23.44
CA GLN A 344 -12.97 -33.31 -24.36
C GLN A 344 -11.47 -33.34 -24.66
N GLN A 345 -10.87 -32.19 -24.95
CA GLN A 345 -9.43 -32.05 -25.15
C GLN A 345 -8.64 -32.51 -23.92
N GLY A 346 -9.04 -32.05 -22.73
CA GLY A 346 -8.41 -32.42 -21.48
C GLY A 346 -8.45 -33.92 -21.20
N VAL A 347 -9.62 -34.55 -21.37
CA VAL A 347 -9.78 -36.00 -21.20
C VAL A 347 -8.95 -36.77 -22.23
N THR A 348 -8.91 -36.33 -23.50
CA THR A 348 -8.07 -36.95 -24.52
C THR A 348 -6.58 -36.89 -24.16
N LEU A 349 -6.09 -35.74 -23.65
CA LEU A 349 -4.70 -35.61 -23.20
C LEU A 349 -4.39 -36.48 -21.98
N LEU A 350 -5.31 -36.55 -21.03
CA LEU A 350 -5.17 -37.39 -19.85
C LEU A 350 -5.08 -38.88 -20.23
N ASN A 351 -5.98 -39.35 -21.11
CA ASN A 351 -5.98 -40.71 -21.63
C ASN A 351 -4.75 -41.03 -22.49
N ALA A 352 -4.14 -40.01 -23.12
CA ALA A 352 -2.88 -40.14 -23.86
C ALA A 352 -1.64 -40.18 -22.95
N GLY A 353 -1.81 -40.19 -21.62
CA GLY A 353 -0.70 -40.20 -20.66
C GLY A 353 0.04 -38.87 -20.55
N LYS A 354 -0.61 -37.75 -20.90
CA LYS A 354 -0.05 -36.39 -20.82
C LYS A 354 -0.79 -35.55 -19.77
N PRO A 355 -0.69 -35.91 -18.47
CA PRO A 355 -1.49 -35.27 -17.43
C PRO A 355 -1.13 -33.79 -17.24
N SER A 356 0.14 -33.40 -17.39
CA SER A 356 0.55 -31.99 -17.28
C SER A 356 -0.11 -31.09 -18.33
N ASP A 357 -0.26 -31.58 -19.57
CA ASP A 357 -0.90 -30.83 -20.66
C ASP A 357 -2.44 -30.80 -20.49
N ALA A 358 -3.01 -31.79 -19.80
CA ALA A 358 -4.44 -31.90 -19.55
C ALA A 358 -4.97 -30.92 -18.49
N VAL A 359 -4.12 -30.40 -17.60
CA VAL A 359 -4.53 -29.58 -16.45
C VAL A 359 -5.29 -28.32 -16.88
N GLU A 360 -4.76 -27.52 -17.81
CA GLU A 360 -5.38 -26.26 -18.20
C GLU A 360 -6.72 -26.43 -18.95
N PRO A 361 -6.84 -27.31 -19.95
CA PRO A 361 -8.13 -27.59 -20.59
C PRO A 361 -9.20 -28.08 -19.60
N LEU A 362 -8.83 -28.94 -18.65
CA LEU A 362 -9.75 -29.44 -17.62
C LEU A 362 -10.11 -28.35 -16.60
N ARG A 363 -9.15 -27.50 -16.20
CA ARG A 363 -9.39 -26.32 -15.36
C ARG A 363 -10.41 -25.41 -16.04
N LYS A 364 -10.20 -25.09 -17.31
CA LYS A 364 -11.08 -24.23 -18.10
C LYS A 364 -12.50 -24.81 -18.17
N ALA A 365 -12.63 -26.11 -18.46
CA ALA A 365 -13.93 -26.78 -18.48
C ALA A 365 -14.66 -26.73 -17.12
N TYR A 366 -13.94 -26.95 -16.02
CA TYR A 366 -14.47 -26.84 -14.67
C TYR A 366 -14.93 -25.42 -14.36
N VAL A 367 -14.07 -24.41 -14.56
CA VAL A 367 -14.39 -23.00 -14.31
C VAL A 367 -15.61 -22.57 -15.11
N PHE A 368 -15.67 -22.91 -16.39
CA PHE A 368 -16.82 -22.56 -17.22
C PHE A 368 -18.10 -23.24 -16.73
N SER A 369 -18.02 -24.49 -16.26
CA SER A 369 -19.17 -25.20 -15.71
C SER A 369 -19.66 -24.58 -14.39
N ASP A 370 -18.78 -24.22 -13.47
CA ASP A 370 -19.17 -23.51 -12.24
C ASP A 370 -19.85 -22.18 -12.55
N ARG A 371 -19.29 -21.39 -13.49
CA ARG A 371 -19.84 -20.08 -13.81
C ARG A 371 -21.15 -20.14 -14.60
N MET A 372 -21.37 -21.17 -15.39
CA MET A 372 -22.61 -21.35 -16.18
C MET A 372 -23.71 -22.09 -15.41
N LEU A 373 -23.35 -23.16 -14.72
CA LEU A 373 -24.30 -24.11 -14.10
C LEU A 373 -24.36 -24.01 -12.57
N GLY A 374 -23.33 -23.41 -11.95
CA GLY A 374 -23.16 -23.34 -10.50
C GLY A 374 -22.28 -24.46 -9.94
N MET A 375 -21.75 -24.22 -8.74
CA MET A 375 -20.85 -25.16 -8.05
C MET A 375 -21.52 -26.47 -7.62
N HIS A 376 -22.84 -26.43 -7.42
CA HIS A 376 -23.64 -27.58 -6.97
C HIS A 376 -24.22 -28.42 -8.12
N ALA A 377 -23.97 -28.05 -9.38
CA ALA A 377 -24.40 -28.87 -10.51
C ALA A 377 -23.53 -30.14 -10.59
N ASP A 378 -24.17 -31.31 -10.75
CA ASP A 378 -23.51 -32.62 -10.86
C ASP A 378 -22.42 -32.62 -11.94
N GLU A 379 -22.66 -31.90 -13.03
CA GLU A 379 -21.72 -31.78 -14.13
C GLU A 379 -20.48 -30.96 -13.77
N THR A 380 -20.64 -29.89 -12.98
CA THR A 380 -19.52 -29.09 -12.45
C THR A 380 -18.66 -29.94 -11.51
N PHE A 381 -19.31 -30.67 -10.61
CA PHE A 381 -18.63 -31.55 -9.67
C PHE A 381 -17.85 -32.66 -10.39
N SER A 382 -18.46 -33.29 -11.40
CA SER A 382 -17.80 -34.32 -12.22
C SER A 382 -16.54 -33.78 -12.92
N LYS A 383 -16.60 -32.58 -13.51
CA LYS A 383 -15.44 -31.95 -14.16
C LYS A 383 -14.36 -31.53 -13.15
N MET A 384 -14.74 -31.07 -11.96
CA MET A 384 -13.82 -30.78 -10.88
C MET A 384 -13.00 -32.03 -10.49
N LEU A 385 -13.66 -33.18 -10.33
CA LEU A 385 -12.97 -34.42 -9.98
C LEU A 385 -11.94 -34.85 -11.03
N VAL A 386 -12.30 -34.77 -12.32
CA VAL A 386 -11.37 -35.10 -13.42
C VAL A 386 -10.20 -34.13 -13.46
N TRP A 387 -10.43 -32.83 -13.23
CA TRP A 387 -9.36 -31.85 -13.14
C TRP A 387 -8.43 -32.11 -11.94
N GLN A 388 -8.98 -32.45 -10.77
CA GLN A 388 -8.19 -32.81 -9.59
C GLN A 388 -7.35 -34.07 -9.82
N GLN A 389 -7.90 -35.07 -10.50
CA GLN A 389 -7.14 -36.26 -10.91
C GLN A 389 -5.98 -35.87 -11.83
N ALA A 390 -6.23 -35.04 -12.84
CA ALA A 390 -5.17 -34.60 -13.76
C ALA A 390 -4.06 -33.82 -13.04
N LEU A 391 -4.40 -32.99 -12.04
CA LEU A 391 -3.42 -32.32 -11.18
C LEU A 391 -2.55 -33.33 -10.41
N ASP A 392 -3.17 -34.35 -9.81
CA ASP A 392 -2.46 -35.35 -9.03
C ASP A 392 -1.55 -36.22 -9.92
N ASP A 393 -2.04 -36.62 -11.10
CA ASP A 393 -1.26 -37.35 -12.11
C ASP A 393 -0.11 -36.50 -12.67
N ALA A 394 -0.34 -35.20 -12.88
CA ALA A 394 0.69 -34.27 -13.35
C ALA A 394 1.78 -34.11 -12.29
N SER A 395 1.40 -33.95 -11.02
CA SER A 395 2.34 -33.92 -9.91
C SER A 395 3.14 -35.22 -9.79
N LEU A 396 2.48 -36.38 -9.87
CA LEU A 396 3.14 -37.68 -9.88
C LEU A 396 4.15 -37.81 -11.02
N SER A 397 3.82 -37.31 -12.21
CA SER A 397 4.70 -37.37 -13.39
C SER A 397 6.01 -36.58 -13.21
N LYS A 398 6.00 -35.54 -12.35
CA LYS A 398 7.18 -34.70 -12.05
C LYS A 398 8.07 -35.27 -10.96
N LEU A 399 7.53 -36.13 -10.10
CA LEU A 399 8.29 -36.73 -8.99
C LEU A 399 9.18 -37.87 -9.49
N ARG A 400 10.46 -37.86 -9.08
CA ARG A 400 11.44 -38.88 -9.47
C ARG A 400 11.24 -40.23 -8.77
N PHE A 401 10.66 -40.22 -7.57
CA PHE A 401 10.55 -41.40 -6.72
C PHE A 401 9.10 -41.76 -6.41
N ARG A 402 8.87 -43.02 -6.02
CA ARG A 402 7.56 -43.59 -5.70
C ARG A 402 7.53 -44.12 -4.26
N VAL A 403 6.31 -44.34 -3.76
CA VAL A 403 6.11 -44.99 -2.45
C VAL A 403 6.85 -46.33 -2.44
N GLY A 404 7.65 -46.57 -1.41
CA GLY A 404 8.52 -47.72 -1.26
C GLY A 404 9.97 -47.51 -1.72
N ASP A 405 10.26 -46.48 -2.53
CA ASP A 405 11.64 -46.23 -2.98
C ASP A 405 12.55 -45.85 -1.81
N ALA A 406 13.76 -46.39 -1.81
CA ALA A 406 14.81 -45.99 -0.87
C ALA A 406 15.39 -44.63 -1.27
N LEU A 407 15.40 -43.68 -0.35
CA LEU A 407 15.94 -42.34 -0.52
C LEU A 407 17.05 -42.05 0.49
N LYS A 408 17.99 -41.22 0.05
CA LYS A 408 18.99 -40.55 0.90
C LYS A 408 18.77 -39.05 0.83
N VAL A 409 18.59 -38.40 1.97
CA VAL A 409 18.49 -36.95 2.05
C VAL A 409 19.90 -36.36 1.93
N THR A 410 20.13 -35.50 0.94
CA THR A 410 21.45 -34.93 0.63
C THR A 410 21.63 -33.51 1.14
N SER A 411 20.54 -32.79 1.43
CA SER A 411 20.59 -31.41 1.89
C SER A 411 19.41 -31.06 2.82
N GLY A 412 19.59 -30.01 3.64
CA GLY A 412 18.59 -29.55 4.61
C GLY A 412 18.76 -30.11 6.03
N PRO A 413 17.78 -29.88 6.92
CA PRO A 413 17.87 -30.26 8.35
C PRO A 413 18.04 -31.75 8.60
N HIS A 414 17.61 -32.60 7.66
CA HIS A 414 17.69 -34.05 7.75
C HIS A 414 18.76 -34.65 6.83
N ALA A 415 19.75 -33.86 6.40
CA ALA A 415 20.83 -34.33 5.54
C ALA A 415 21.57 -35.53 6.16
N GLY A 416 21.81 -36.57 5.35
CA GLY A 416 22.42 -37.83 5.76
C GLY A 416 21.42 -38.92 6.17
N VAL A 417 20.15 -38.59 6.42
CA VAL A 417 19.13 -39.60 6.75
C VAL A 417 18.83 -40.46 5.52
N THR A 418 18.73 -41.77 5.72
CA THR A 418 18.30 -42.74 4.72
C THR A 418 17.01 -43.42 5.18
N GLY A 419 16.12 -43.67 4.24
CA GLY A 419 14.81 -44.22 4.55
C GLY A 419 14.03 -44.60 3.30
N SER A 420 12.80 -45.07 3.49
CA SER A 420 11.88 -45.39 2.38
C SER A 420 10.75 -44.37 2.30
N VAL A 421 10.30 -44.07 1.08
CA VAL A 421 9.12 -43.20 0.87
C VAL A 421 7.89 -43.92 1.40
N GLU A 422 7.25 -43.35 2.42
CA GLU A 422 6.02 -43.88 2.98
C GLU A 422 4.78 -43.31 2.28
N LYS A 423 4.80 -42.01 1.97
CA LYS A 423 3.68 -41.32 1.34
C LYS A 423 4.16 -40.17 0.46
N LEU A 424 3.37 -39.87 -0.58
CA LEU A 424 3.55 -38.71 -1.44
C LEU A 424 2.52 -37.62 -1.12
N MET A 425 2.99 -36.38 -1.05
CA MET A 425 2.20 -35.16 -0.85
C MET A 425 2.20 -34.36 -2.16
N LEU A 426 1.36 -34.78 -3.11
CA LEU A 426 1.40 -34.37 -4.53
C LEU A 426 1.21 -32.87 -4.80
N ARG A 427 0.75 -32.10 -3.81
CA ARG A 427 0.52 -30.65 -3.93
C ARG A 427 1.39 -29.82 -3.00
N HIS A 428 2.45 -30.42 -2.45
CA HIS A 428 3.39 -29.77 -1.54
C HIS A 428 4.81 -29.74 -2.11
N LEU A 429 5.54 -28.67 -1.77
CA LEU A 429 6.96 -28.51 -2.13
C LEU A 429 7.81 -29.66 -1.57
N HIS A 430 7.52 -30.07 -0.33
CA HIS A 430 8.12 -31.23 0.32
C HIS A 430 7.27 -32.48 0.04
N ALA A 431 7.38 -33.00 -1.18
CA ALA A 431 6.47 -34.02 -1.70
C ALA A 431 6.67 -35.42 -1.08
N TYR A 432 7.82 -35.72 -0.48
CA TYR A 432 8.12 -37.05 0.06
C TYR A 432 8.01 -37.06 1.58
N VAL A 433 7.21 -37.99 2.11
CA VAL A 433 7.25 -38.38 3.52
C VAL A 433 8.10 -39.64 3.60
N VAL A 434 9.25 -39.57 4.26
CA VAL A 434 10.24 -40.64 4.34
C VAL A 434 10.27 -41.21 5.74
N ARG A 435 10.22 -42.54 5.84
CA ARG A 435 10.43 -43.29 7.09
C ARG A 435 11.91 -43.64 7.23
N PRO A 436 12.63 -43.10 8.24
CA PRO A 436 14.04 -43.40 8.45
C PRO A 436 14.29 -44.89 8.73
N GLY A 437 15.36 -45.46 8.17
CA GLY A 437 15.73 -46.87 8.38
C GLY A 437 16.09 -47.22 9.83
N THR A 438 16.44 -46.22 10.65
CA THR A 438 16.77 -46.38 12.07
C THR A 438 15.56 -46.39 13.01
N GLY A 439 14.33 -46.31 12.48
CA GLY A 439 13.09 -46.35 13.29
C GLY A 439 12.72 -45.02 13.97
N GLY A 440 13.06 -43.89 13.35
CA GLY A 440 12.77 -42.54 13.86
C GLY A 440 11.45 -41.92 13.36
N GLU A 441 11.24 -40.66 13.70
CA GLU A 441 10.07 -39.86 13.29
C GLU A 441 10.02 -39.64 11.77
N LEU A 442 8.81 -39.50 11.21
CA LEU A 442 8.63 -39.27 9.78
C LEU A 442 9.17 -37.91 9.38
N ILE A 443 9.96 -37.88 8.32
CA ILE A 443 10.56 -36.65 7.80
C ILE A 443 9.91 -36.27 6.46
N GLN A 444 9.66 -34.99 6.28
CA GLN A 444 9.11 -34.46 5.03
C GLN A 444 10.22 -33.76 4.24
N VAL A 445 10.44 -34.17 3.00
CA VAL A 445 11.55 -33.67 2.16
C VAL A 445 11.07 -33.39 0.73
N SER A 446 11.73 -32.42 0.09
CA SER A 446 11.46 -32.05 -1.30
C SER A 446 12.23 -32.89 -2.31
N ASP A 447 11.82 -32.86 -3.57
CA ASP A 447 12.51 -33.59 -4.64
C ASP A 447 13.96 -33.15 -4.83
N ALA A 448 14.27 -31.86 -4.65
CA ALA A 448 15.65 -31.36 -4.76
C ALA A 448 16.58 -31.82 -3.61
N GLN A 449 16.02 -32.30 -2.49
CA GLN A 449 16.77 -32.67 -1.29
C GLN A 449 17.13 -34.15 -1.21
N VAL A 450 16.72 -34.96 -2.19
CA VAL A 450 16.83 -36.42 -2.11
C VAL A 450 17.51 -37.01 -3.34
N ASP A 451 18.28 -38.08 -3.11
CA ASP A 451 18.81 -38.96 -4.14
C ASP A 451 18.40 -40.42 -3.88
N ARG A 452 18.51 -41.26 -4.90
CA ARG A 452 18.22 -42.70 -4.78
C ARG A 452 19.15 -43.31 -3.72
N GLY A 453 18.56 -43.87 -2.67
CA GLY A 453 19.27 -44.61 -1.64
C GLY A 453 19.73 -45.96 -2.17
N VAL A 454 20.88 -46.45 -1.67
CA VAL A 454 21.30 -47.83 -1.91
C VAL A 454 20.49 -48.72 -0.98
N THR A 455 19.71 -49.65 -1.54
CA THR A 455 19.13 -50.76 -0.78
C THR A 455 20.27 -51.60 -0.24
N VAL A 456 20.52 -51.52 1.07
CA VAL A 456 21.37 -52.50 1.74
C VAL A 456 20.54 -53.78 1.82
N ASP A 457 20.72 -54.67 0.85
CA ASP A 457 20.24 -56.05 0.97
C ASP A 457 20.89 -56.64 2.23
N ALA A 458 20.08 -56.82 3.27
CA ALA A 458 20.47 -57.58 4.45
C ALA A 458 20.59 -59.05 4.03
N ARG A 459 21.82 -59.48 3.73
CA ARG A 459 22.20 -60.89 3.72
C ARG A 459 22.51 -61.36 5.13
#